data_AF-A0A959RMU0-F1
#
_entry.id   AF-A0A959RMU0-F1
#
_cell.length_a   1.000
_cell.length_b   1.000
_cell.length_c   1.000
_cell.angle_alpha   90.00
_cell.angle_beta   90.00
_cell.angle_gamma   90.00
#
_symmetry.space_group_name_H-M   'P 1'
#
loop_
_entity.id
_entity.type
_entity.pdbx_description
1 polymer ?
#
loop_
_entity_poly.entity_id
_entity_poly.type
_entity_poly.pdbx_seq_one_letter_code
_entity_poly.pdbx_strand_id
1 'polypeptide(L)'
;MKIRKGYIEITNKIIEKLIFHHNRTGVGPQKLLRGKRGNLPLGLSSGVIYNWINNKSKTAKREHLDFVLKEWKALKDNPNTVDRNKNYKEGLETISHNHLMRLKNIKELTGILPSKLFDHFENSPKYLTPNIISNWIHIDGYKARKEDVDWVLEHCDILLKEALENSNKEN
;
A
#
# COMPACT_ATOMS: atom_id res chain seq x y z
N MET A 1 31.45 -10.89 -17.10
CA MET A 1 30.05 -10.92 -17.61
C MET A 1 29.96 -9.97 -18.80
N LYS A 2 29.56 -10.42 -20.00
CA LYS A 2 29.41 -9.54 -21.18
C LYS A 2 28.00 -8.95 -21.19
N ILE A 3 27.89 -7.62 -21.09
CA ILE A 3 26.61 -6.91 -21.17
C ILE A 3 26.18 -6.81 -22.64
N ARG A 4 24.91 -7.11 -22.93
CA ARG A 4 24.35 -7.04 -24.29
C ARG A 4 24.36 -5.58 -24.80
N LYS A 5 24.58 -5.37 -26.11
CA LYS A 5 24.47 -4.06 -26.75
C LYS A 5 23.13 -3.39 -26.42
N GLY A 6 23.16 -2.12 -26.00
CA GLY A 6 21.99 -1.35 -25.57
C GLY A 6 21.56 -1.57 -24.11
N TYR A 7 22.21 -2.49 -23.39
CA TYR A 7 22.02 -2.70 -21.96
C TYR A 7 23.15 -2.04 -21.17
N ILE A 8 22.83 -1.69 -19.93
CA ILE A 8 23.76 -1.23 -18.92
C ILE A 8 23.60 -2.07 -17.66
N GLU A 9 24.65 -2.11 -16.85
CA GLU A 9 24.60 -2.67 -15.52
C GLU A 9 23.75 -1.78 -14.60
N ILE A 10 22.94 -2.42 -13.76
CA ILE A 10 22.21 -1.73 -12.69
C ILE A 10 23.12 -1.70 -11.47
N THR A 11 23.78 -0.57 -11.28
CA THR A 11 24.62 -0.31 -10.11
C THR A 11 23.78 0.09 -8.90
N ASN A 12 24.34 -0.03 -7.70
CA ASN A 12 23.67 0.42 -6.46
C ASN A 12 23.23 1.89 -6.56
N LYS A 13 24.06 2.76 -7.16
CA LYS A 13 23.73 4.17 -7.40
C LYS A 13 22.48 4.37 -8.29
N ILE A 14 22.27 3.50 -9.28
CA ILE A 14 21.06 3.53 -10.12
C ILE A 14 19.85 3.09 -9.29
N ILE A 15 19.99 2.03 -8.49
CA ILE A 15 18.92 1.53 -7.61
C ILE A 15 18.53 2.62 -6.61
N GLU A 16 19.49 3.22 -5.92
CA GLU A 16 19.28 4.32 -4.97
C GLU A 16 18.52 5.48 -5.62
N LYS A 17 18.87 5.83 -6.86
CA LYS A 17 18.19 6.90 -7.61
C LYS A 17 16.73 6.53 -7.93
N LEU A 18 16.47 5.29 -8.35
CA LEU A 18 15.11 4.81 -8.60
C LEU A 18 14.27 4.80 -7.31
N ILE A 19 14.84 4.29 -6.22
CA ILE A 19 14.21 4.26 -4.89
C ILE A 19 13.93 5.68 -4.40
N PHE A 20 14.88 6.61 -4.56
CA PHE A 20 14.71 8.01 -4.21
C PHE A 20 13.49 8.63 -4.93
N HIS A 21 13.42 8.47 -6.25
CA HIS A 21 12.30 8.99 -7.05
C HIS A 21 10.96 8.32 -6.71
N HIS A 22 10.97 7.01 -6.45
CA HIS A 22 9.80 6.27 -6.02
C HIS A 22 9.28 6.79 -4.66
N ASN A 23 10.18 6.99 -3.70
CA ASN A 23 9.85 7.43 -2.36
C ASN A 23 9.41 8.90 -2.32
N ARG A 24 10.11 9.82 -3.00
CA ARG A 24 9.77 11.25 -2.97
C ARG A 24 8.40 11.55 -3.58
N THR A 25 7.98 10.75 -4.55
CA THR A 25 6.70 10.96 -5.27
C THR A 25 5.57 10.06 -4.73
N GLY A 26 5.91 8.94 -4.11
CA GLY A 26 4.96 7.86 -3.74
C GLY A 26 4.27 7.22 -4.93
N VAL A 27 4.77 7.44 -6.14
CA VAL A 27 4.19 6.88 -7.36
C VAL A 27 4.94 5.59 -7.67
N GLY A 28 4.24 4.46 -7.56
CA GLY A 28 4.76 3.16 -7.96
C GLY A 28 4.86 2.99 -9.49
N PRO A 29 5.71 2.04 -9.97
CA PRO A 29 5.88 1.75 -11.39
C PRO A 29 4.57 1.59 -12.19
N GLN A 30 3.56 0.92 -11.64
CA GLN A 30 2.25 0.76 -12.32
C GLN A 30 1.59 2.12 -12.60
N LYS A 31 1.52 2.98 -11.59
CA LYS A 31 0.92 4.32 -11.70
C LYS A 31 1.79 5.25 -12.55
N LEU A 32 3.12 5.08 -12.51
CA LEU A 32 4.06 5.82 -13.37
C LEU A 32 3.76 5.57 -14.86
N LEU A 33 3.55 4.31 -15.24
CA LEU A 33 3.32 3.92 -16.64
C LEU A 33 1.86 4.06 -17.10
N ARG A 34 0.92 4.30 -16.18
CA ARG A 34 -0.50 4.45 -16.50
C ARG A 34 -0.74 5.59 -17.48
N GLY A 35 -1.54 5.32 -18.52
CA GLY A 35 -1.88 6.28 -19.58
C GLY A 35 -0.80 6.51 -20.65
N LYS A 36 0.34 5.79 -20.60
CA LYS A 36 1.46 6.03 -21.53
C LYS A 36 1.63 4.96 -22.61
N ARG A 37 0.65 4.06 -22.80
CA ARG A 37 0.79 2.85 -23.65
C ARG A 37 1.34 3.12 -25.07
N GLY A 38 1.01 4.25 -25.70
CA GLY A 38 1.53 4.60 -27.03
C GLY A 38 2.99 5.10 -27.07
N ASN A 39 3.55 5.51 -25.93
CA ASN A 39 4.89 6.09 -25.81
C ASN A 39 5.84 5.22 -24.95
N LEU A 40 5.43 4.00 -24.59
CA LEU A 40 6.25 3.11 -23.77
C LEU A 40 7.33 2.44 -24.63
N PRO A 41 8.60 2.48 -24.20
CA PRO A 41 9.64 1.66 -24.79
C PRO A 41 9.25 0.18 -24.85
N LEU A 42 9.53 -0.50 -25.97
CA LEU A 42 9.10 -1.87 -26.20
C LEU A 42 9.64 -2.83 -25.12
N GLY A 43 8.73 -3.55 -24.48
CA GLY A 43 9.04 -4.52 -23.42
C GLY A 43 9.27 -3.90 -22.04
N LEU A 44 9.05 -2.59 -21.86
CA LEU A 44 9.05 -1.97 -20.54
C LEU A 44 7.71 -2.24 -19.84
N SER A 45 7.77 -2.85 -18.66
CA SER A 45 6.61 -3.09 -17.81
C SER A 45 6.89 -2.67 -16.37
N SER A 46 5.84 -2.51 -15.56
CA SER A 46 6.01 -2.24 -14.13
C SER A 46 6.80 -3.35 -13.42
N GLY A 47 6.63 -4.61 -13.84
CA GLY A 47 7.40 -5.75 -13.30
C GLY A 47 8.89 -5.65 -13.58
N VAL A 48 9.27 -5.21 -14.79
CA VAL A 48 10.67 -4.95 -15.14
C VAL A 48 11.29 -3.90 -14.20
N ILE A 49 10.57 -2.81 -13.94
CA ILE A 49 11.03 -1.73 -13.05
C ILE A 49 11.14 -2.21 -11.60
N TYR A 50 10.16 -2.98 -11.12
CA TYR A 50 10.22 -3.59 -9.78
C TYR A 50 11.41 -4.53 -9.62
N ASN A 51 11.77 -5.28 -10.66
CA ASN A 51 12.97 -6.13 -10.62
C ASN A 51 14.26 -5.32 -10.46
N TRP A 52 14.33 -4.09 -10.97
CA TRP A 52 15.49 -3.21 -10.76
C TRP A 52 15.50 -2.66 -9.32
N ILE A 53 14.37 -2.14 -8.85
CA ILE A 53 14.24 -1.59 -7.49
C ILE A 53 14.57 -2.65 -6.43
N ASN A 54 14.09 -3.89 -6.63
CA ASN A 54 14.32 -5.00 -5.72
C ASN A 54 15.66 -5.70 -5.94
N ASN A 55 16.56 -5.16 -6.76
CA ASN A 55 17.86 -5.72 -7.10
C ASN A 55 17.83 -7.17 -7.65
N LYS A 56 16.70 -7.57 -8.25
CA LYS A 56 16.48 -8.90 -8.85
C LYS A 56 17.02 -9.02 -10.27
N SER A 57 17.20 -7.90 -10.98
CA SER A 57 17.89 -7.86 -12.27
C SER A 57 19.18 -7.06 -12.15
N LYS A 58 20.25 -7.55 -12.80
CA LYS A 58 21.58 -6.92 -12.81
C LYS A 58 21.82 -6.04 -14.03
N THR A 59 20.92 -6.06 -15.00
CA THR A 59 21.01 -5.22 -16.20
C THR A 59 19.66 -4.61 -16.59
N ALA A 60 19.72 -3.46 -17.25
CA ALA A 60 18.57 -2.76 -17.83
C ALA A 60 18.89 -2.34 -19.26
N LYS A 61 17.90 -2.29 -20.14
CA LYS A 61 18.03 -1.52 -21.39
C LYS A 61 18.20 -0.05 -21.03
N ARG A 62 19.20 0.62 -21.61
CA ARG A 62 19.47 2.03 -21.34
C ARG A 62 18.24 2.91 -21.61
N GLU A 63 17.62 2.73 -22.77
CA GLU A 63 16.38 3.42 -23.18
C GLU A 63 15.27 3.31 -22.14
N HIS A 64 15.08 2.11 -21.56
CA HIS A 64 14.04 1.92 -20.56
C HIS A 64 14.36 2.65 -19.26
N LEU A 65 15.61 2.61 -18.82
CA LEU A 65 16.03 3.31 -17.60
C LEU A 65 15.89 4.84 -17.77
N ASP A 66 16.31 5.36 -18.91
CA ASP A 66 16.24 6.78 -19.22
C ASP A 66 14.78 7.27 -19.25
N PHE A 67 13.88 6.51 -19.88
CA PHE A 67 12.45 6.79 -19.87
C PHE A 67 11.90 6.84 -18.44
N VAL A 68 12.16 5.81 -17.65
CA VAL A 68 11.63 5.69 -16.28
C VAL A 68 12.12 6.83 -15.39
N LEU A 69 13.42 7.15 -15.45
CA LEU A 69 13.99 8.27 -14.70
C LEU A 69 13.42 9.62 -15.15
N LYS A 70 13.23 9.82 -16.45
CA LYS A 70 12.62 11.05 -17.00
C LYS A 70 11.20 11.23 -16.47
N GLU A 71 10.36 10.19 -16.59
CA GLU A 71 8.97 10.25 -16.15
C GLU A 71 8.86 10.48 -14.65
N TRP A 72 9.68 9.79 -13.84
CA TRP A 72 9.67 10.01 -12.40
C TRP A 72 10.19 11.38 -12.00
N LYS A 73 11.22 11.90 -12.69
CA LYS A 73 11.78 13.24 -12.41
C LYS A 73 10.75 14.34 -12.67
N ALA A 74 9.88 14.17 -13.66
CA ALA A 74 8.84 15.15 -14.01
C ALA A 74 7.70 15.24 -12.97
N LEU A 75 7.54 14.24 -12.09
CA LEU A 75 6.52 14.28 -11.05
C LEU A 75 6.92 15.21 -9.90
N LYS A 76 5.93 15.91 -9.35
CA LYS A 76 6.07 16.70 -8.11
C LYS A 76 6.33 15.78 -6.92
N ASP A 77 7.04 16.31 -5.93
CA ASP A 77 7.18 15.65 -4.63
C ASP A 77 5.82 15.49 -3.97
N ASN A 78 5.65 14.41 -3.22
CA ASN A 78 4.47 14.13 -2.44
C ASN A 78 4.84 14.23 -0.96
N PRO A 79 4.42 15.29 -0.24
CA PRO A 79 4.81 15.50 1.15
C PRO A 79 4.33 14.35 2.06
N ASN A 80 3.28 13.62 1.67
CA ASN A 80 2.71 12.53 2.46
C ASN A 80 3.49 11.20 2.39
N THR A 81 4.49 11.06 1.50
CA THR A 81 5.16 9.77 1.28
C THR A 81 6.40 9.60 2.16
N VAL A 82 7.03 10.70 2.55
CA VAL A 82 8.09 10.73 3.58
C VAL A 82 7.50 10.32 4.93
N ASP A 83 6.31 10.84 5.26
CA ASP A 83 5.54 10.49 6.47
C ASP A 83 5.09 9.02 6.49
N ARG A 84 4.56 8.51 5.36
CA ARG A 84 4.05 7.14 5.26
C ARG A 84 5.12 6.05 5.46
N ASN A 85 6.36 6.26 5.02
CA ASN A 85 7.40 5.23 5.06
C ASN A 85 8.22 5.21 6.36
N LYS A 86 8.37 6.35 7.03
CA LYS A 86 9.12 6.44 8.30
C LYS A 86 8.24 6.13 9.51
N ASN A 87 7.00 6.62 9.54
CA ASN A 87 6.15 6.57 10.74
C ASN A 87 5.14 5.39 10.76
N TYR A 88 4.82 4.76 9.62
CA TYR A 88 3.87 3.63 9.62
C TYR A 88 4.45 2.34 10.21
N LYS A 89 5.77 2.12 10.07
CA LYS A 89 6.42 0.90 10.57
C LYS A 89 6.79 0.97 12.05
N GLU A 90 6.85 2.17 12.60
CA GLU A 90 7.11 2.41 14.01
C GLU A 90 5.86 2.04 14.82
N GLY A 91 6.00 1.20 15.84
CA GLY A 91 4.88 0.71 16.66
C GLY A 91 3.99 -0.36 16.00
N LEU A 92 4.43 -0.99 14.89
CA LEU A 92 3.71 -2.15 14.34
C LEU A 92 3.95 -3.40 15.19
N GLU A 93 2.88 -3.88 15.78
CA GLU A 93 2.84 -5.08 16.60
C GLU A 93 1.96 -6.14 15.93
N THR A 94 2.21 -7.41 16.23
CA THR A 94 1.31 -8.48 15.78
C THR A 94 -0.07 -8.24 16.40
N ILE A 95 -1.10 -8.23 15.56
CA ILE A 95 -2.48 -8.09 16.07
C ILE A 95 -2.79 -9.30 16.94
N SER A 96 -3.30 -9.07 18.15
CA SER A 96 -3.60 -10.16 19.08
C SER A 96 -4.65 -11.11 18.49
N HIS A 97 -4.55 -12.39 18.84
CA HIS A 97 -5.51 -13.40 18.39
C HIS A 97 -6.96 -13.02 18.77
N ASN A 98 -7.15 -12.49 19.97
CA ASN A 98 -8.47 -12.04 20.45
C ASN A 98 -9.03 -10.89 19.61
N HIS A 99 -8.20 -9.91 19.23
CA HIS A 99 -8.64 -8.81 18.37
C HIS A 99 -9.04 -9.31 16.97
N LEU A 100 -8.25 -10.22 16.40
CA LEU A 100 -8.57 -10.83 15.10
C LEU A 100 -9.87 -11.64 15.14
N MET A 101 -10.06 -12.46 16.18
CA MET A 101 -11.29 -13.22 16.37
C MET A 101 -12.50 -12.30 16.53
N ARG A 102 -12.36 -11.20 17.28
CA ARG A 102 -13.44 -10.23 17.44
C ARG A 102 -13.84 -9.58 16.11
N LEU A 103 -12.87 -9.16 15.28
CA LEU A 103 -13.14 -8.60 13.95
C LEU A 103 -13.81 -9.61 13.01
N LYS A 104 -13.39 -10.89 13.06
CA LYS A 104 -14.01 -11.97 12.28
C LYS A 104 -15.45 -12.19 12.72
N ASN A 105 -15.69 -12.29 14.02
CA ASN A 105 -17.04 -12.48 14.57
C ASN A 105 -17.97 -11.32 14.21
N ILE A 106 -17.52 -10.07 14.30
CA ILE A 106 -18.32 -8.90 13.89
C ILE A 106 -18.75 -9.01 12.43
N LYS A 107 -17.81 -9.34 11.54
CA LYS A 107 -18.09 -9.52 10.10
C LYS A 107 -19.10 -10.64 9.88
N GLU A 108 -18.94 -11.77 10.56
CA GLU A 108 -19.83 -12.93 10.41
C GLU A 108 -21.24 -12.65 10.95
N LEU A 109 -21.36 -11.95 12.08
CA LEU A 109 -22.65 -11.66 12.72
C LEU A 109 -23.44 -10.56 12.02
N THR A 110 -22.77 -9.53 11.50
CA THR A 110 -23.44 -8.35 10.93
C THR A 110 -23.49 -8.36 9.40
N GLY A 111 -22.64 -9.15 8.75
CA GLY A 111 -22.38 -9.05 7.31
C GLY A 111 -21.65 -7.76 6.90
N ILE A 112 -21.43 -6.83 7.83
CA ILE A 112 -20.73 -5.58 7.60
C ILE A 112 -19.23 -5.85 7.69
N LEU A 113 -18.52 -5.59 6.60
CA LEU A 113 -17.06 -5.66 6.64
C LEU A 113 -16.55 -4.51 7.53
N PRO A 114 -15.56 -4.71 8.41
CA PRO A 114 -14.92 -3.61 9.14
C PRO A 114 -14.36 -2.50 8.24
N SER A 115 -14.19 -2.75 6.93
CA SER A 115 -13.87 -1.72 5.96
C SER A 115 -15.00 -0.70 5.70
N LYS A 116 -16.24 -1.01 6.09
CA LYS A 116 -17.41 -0.13 5.97
C LYS A 116 -17.43 0.99 7.03
N LEU A 117 -16.57 0.92 8.03
CA LEU A 117 -16.39 2.00 9.01
C LEU A 117 -16.13 3.36 8.34
N PHE A 118 -15.41 3.37 7.22
CA PHE A 118 -15.10 4.60 6.50
C PHE A 118 -16.31 5.24 5.80
N ASP A 119 -17.42 4.50 5.65
CA ASP A 119 -18.67 5.06 5.13
C ASP A 119 -19.43 5.83 6.24
N HIS A 120 -19.16 5.54 7.52
CA HIS A 120 -19.87 6.09 8.68
C HIS A 120 -19.03 7.07 9.53
N PHE A 121 -17.70 6.99 9.46
CA PHE A 121 -16.80 7.76 10.33
C PHE A 121 -15.76 8.52 9.52
N GLU A 122 -15.80 9.86 9.59
CA GLU A 122 -14.89 10.75 8.84
C GLU A 122 -13.49 10.84 9.48
N ASN A 123 -13.38 10.61 10.79
CA ASN A 123 -12.14 10.77 11.57
C ASN A 123 -11.30 9.48 11.65
N SER A 124 -11.03 8.87 10.50
CA SER A 124 -10.18 7.67 10.45
C SER A 124 -8.70 8.00 10.72
N PRO A 125 -7.94 7.10 11.39
CA PRO A 125 -6.51 7.27 11.58
C PRO A 125 -5.78 7.52 10.25
N LYS A 126 -4.82 8.46 10.24
CA LYS A 126 -4.12 9.00 9.04
C LYS A 126 -3.63 7.94 8.05
N TYR A 127 -3.28 6.74 8.52
CA TYR A 127 -2.73 5.66 7.69
C TYR A 127 -3.62 4.43 7.59
N LEU A 128 -4.76 4.41 8.27
CA LEU A 128 -5.68 3.29 8.23
C LEU A 128 -6.54 3.39 6.96
N THR A 129 -6.70 2.28 6.26
CA THR A 129 -7.52 2.22 5.04
C THR A 129 -8.34 0.93 5.01
N PRO A 130 -9.46 0.89 4.25
CA PRO A 130 -10.25 -0.32 4.01
C PRO A 130 -9.41 -1.57 3.68
N ASN A 131 -8.40 -1.39 2.82
CA ASN A 131 -7.54 -2.49 2.38
C ASN A 131 -6.62 -3.01 3.49
N ILE A 132 -6.16 -2.13 4.38
CA ILE A 132 -5.33 -2.52 5.54
C ILE A 132 -6.17 -3.39 6.48
N ILE A 133 -7.39 -2.97 6.82
CA ILE A 133 -8.28 -3.74 7.69
C ILE A 133 -8.65 -5.09 7.07
N SER A 134 -8.92 -5.12 5.76
CA SER A 134 -9.17 -6.38 5.04
C SER A 134 -7.99 -7.35 5.17
N ASN A 135 -6.76 -6.86 5.04
CA ASN A 135 -5.57 -7.69 5.21
C ASN A 135 -5.42 -8.25 6.63
N TRP A 136 -5.86 -7.54 7.67
CA TRP A 136 -5.83 -8.05 9.05
C TRP A 136 -6.63 -9.36 9.19
N ILE A 137 -7.76 -9.45 8.50
CA ILE A 137 -8.68 -10.58 8.57
C ILE A 137 -8.16 -11.77 7.75
N HIS A 138 -7.49 -11.49 6.64
CA HIS A 138 -7.14 -12.49 5.62
C HIS A 138 -5.67 -12.95 5.65
N ILE A 139 -4.75 -12.20 6.26
CA ILE A 139 -3.33 -12.51 6.29
C ILE A 139 -2.93 -12.85 7.73
N ASP A 140 -2.54 -14.10 7.95
CA ASP A 140 -2.04 -14.54 9.25
C ASP A 140 -0.75 -13.80 9.62
N GLY A 141 -0.64 -13.38 10.88
CA GLY A 141 0.52 -12.65 11.39
C GLY A 141 0.64 -11.21 10.88
N TYR A 142 -0.43 -10.62 10.35
CA TYR A 142 -0.42 -9.21 9.98
C TYR A 142 -0.13 -8.32 11.19
N LYS A 143 0.63 -7.25 10.96
CA LYS A 143 1.01 -6.28 11.99
C LYS A 143 0.30 -4.96 11.78
N ALA A 144 -0.14 -4.35 12.87
CA ALA A 144 -0.80 -3.06 12.89
C ALA A 144 -0.37 -2.28 14.12
N ARG A 145 -0.60 -0.97 14.10
CA ARG A 145 -0.42 -0.16 15.32
C ARG A 145 -1.58 -0.43 16.25
N LYS A 146 -1.30 -0.54 17.54
CA LYS A 146 -2.33 -0.81 18.56
C LYS A 146 -3.47 0.21 18.48
N GLU A 147 -3.15 1.50 18.34
CA GLU A 147 -4.12 2.59 18.17
C GLU A 147 -5.06 2.39 16.97
N ASP A 148 -4.57 1.86 15.85
CA ASP A 148 -5.40 1.62 14.67
C ASP A 148 -6.36 0.44 14.94
N VAL A 149 -5.90 -0.60 15.63
CA VAL A 149 -6.72 -1.78 15.96
C VAL A 149 -7.80 -1.41 16.97
N ASP A 150 -7.43 -0.66 18.02
CA ASP A 150 -8.35 -0.21 19.06
C ASP A 150 -9.43 0.69 18.46
N TRP A 151 -9.06 1.64 17.59
CA TRP A 151 -10.01 2.49 16.86
C TRP A 151 -11.01 1.66 16.04
N VAL A 152 -10.54 0.65 15.27
CA VAL A 152 -11.44 -0.19 14.46
C VAL A 152 -12.41 -0.98 15.33
N LEU A 153 -11.94 -1.56 16.43
CA LEU A 153 -12.79 -2.34 17.33
C LEU A 153 -13.85 -1.47 17.99
N GLU A 154 -13.47 -0.29 18.48
CA GLU A 154 -14.40 0.66 19.09
C GLU A 154 -15.52 1.06 18.13
N HIS A 155 -15.16 1.40 16.88
CA HIS A 155 -16.15 1.85 15.91
C HIS A 155 -17.02 0.69 15.37
N CYS A 156 -16.48 -0.53 15.30
CA CYS A 156 -17.28 -1.72 15.05
C CYS A 156 -18.29 -1.98 16.17
N ASP A 157 -17.91 -1.81 17.44
CA ASP A 157 -18.82 -1.98 18.57
C ASP A 157 -19.96 -0.96 18.53
N ILE A 158 -19.68 0.28 18.12
CA ILE A 158 -20.71 1.33 17.93
C ILE A 158 -21.73 0.88 16.87
N LEU A 159 -21.26 0.49 15.68
CA LEU A 159 -22.17 0.03 14.61
C LEU A 159 -22.97 -1.20 15.02
N LEU A 160 -22.36 -2.12 15.77
CA LEU A 160 -23.04 -3.32 16.24
C LEU A 160 -24.16 -2.97 17.24
N LYS A 161 -23.92 -2.02 18.15
CA LYS A 161 -24.96 -1.51 19.05
C LYS A 161 -26.08 -0.82 18.30
N GLU A 162 -25.77 0.06 17.35
CA GLU A 162 -26.76 0.75 16.53
C GLU A 162 -27.64 -0.24 15.75
N ALA A 163 -27.03 -1.27 15.15
CA ALA A 163 -27.76 -2.31 14.42
C ALA A 163 -28.72 -3.10 15.33
N LEU A 164 -28.29 -3.43 16.55
CA LEU A 164 -29.11 -4.13 17.54
C LEU A 164 -30.25 -3.25 18.06
N GLU A 165 -30.01 -1.97 18.33
CA GLU A 165 -31.03 -1.02 18.79
C GLU A 165 -32.10 -0.75 17.72
N ASN A 166 -31.71 -0.66 16.45
CA ASN A 166 -32.65 -0.48 15.34
C ASN A 166 -33.53 -1.73 15.14
N SER A 167 -32.95 -2.93 15.29
CA SER A 167 -33.70 -4.20 15.20
C SER A 167 -34.74 -4.38 16.32
N ASN A 168 -34.52 -3.76 17.48
CA ASN A 168 -35.44 -3.81 18.62
C ASN A 168 -36.55 -2.75 18.56
N LYS A 169 -36.42 -1.72 17.70
CA LYS A 169 -37.46 -0.69 17.50
C LYS A 169 -38.47 -1.04 16.42
N GLU A 170 -38.16 -2.03 15.58
CA GLU A 170 -39.04 -2.53 14.51
C GLU A 170 -39.88 -3.76 14.94
N ASN A 171 -39.75 -4.19 16.20
CA ASN A 171 -40.60 -5.20 16.87
C ASN A 171 -41.48 -4.54 17.94
#